data_AF-A0A645FTN9-F1
#
_entry.id   AF-A0A645FTN9-F1
#
_cell.length_a   1.000
_cell.length_b   1.000
_cell.length_c   1.000
_cell.angle_alpha   90.00
_cell.angle_beta   90.00
_cell.angle_gamma   90.00
#
_symmetry.space_group_name_H-M   'P 1'
#
loop_
_entity.id
_entity.type
_entity.pdbx_description
1 polymer ?
#
loop_
_entity_poly.entity_id
_entity_poly.type
_entity_poly.pdbx_seq_one_letter_code
_entity_poly.pdbx_strand_id
1 'polypeptide(L)'
;MCQPAFLPICVALMRGVGCHHGHRADAMATAPPPLNFRPHLHAPALGFVLTRSRRLAGMLAVLSALQLMLLLGWWASAASYALPSDASMLKLLCALVAWLLASGCAWHWWHTSWQGGLRWDGLQWEWLPPEGRALLLTPPVVRLDLQSTLLVQTRLLGASSDSFLWMEQRADPLNWLALRRAVYSRAVGELSVR
;
A
#
# COMPACT_ATOMS: atom_id res chain seq x y z
N MET A 1 6.60 27.67 -10.26
CA MET A 1 7.69 27.13 -11.10
C MET A 1 8.40 26.03 -10.34
N CYS A 2 8.72 24.93 -11.05
CA CYS A 2 9.48 23.74 -10.64
C CYS A 2 8.78 22.67 -9.77
N GLN A 3 8.04 21.80 -10.46
CA GLN A 3 7.99 20.36 -10.16
C GLN A 3 9.36 19.72 -10.42
N PRO A 4 9.83 18.75 -9.62
CA PRO A 4 10.78 17.77 -10.10
C PRO A 4 10.01 16.55 -10.62
N ALA A 5 10.02 16.42 -11.95
CA ALA A 5 9.77 15.17 -12.64
C ALA A 5 10.93 14.20 -12.36
N PHE A 6 10.65 13.00 -11.86
CA PHE A 6 11.51 11.85 -12.05
C PHE A 6 10.67 10.62 -12.40
N LEU A 7 11.04 10.06 -13.55
CA LEU A 7 10.37 9.01 -14.31
C LEU A 7 10.10 7.72 -13.50
N PRO A 8 8.97 7.05 -13.77
CA PRO A 8 8.75 5.64 -13.49
C PRO A 8 9.27 4.78 -14.67
N ILE A 9 10.05 3.73 -14.41
CA ILE A 9 10.46 2.74 -15.42
C ILE A 9 9.72 1.42 -15.21
N CYS A 10 8.81 1.18 -16.16
CA CYS A 10 8.52 -0.06 -16.89
C CYS A 10 8.17 -1.36 -16.14
N VAL A 11 6.86 -1.62 -16.03
CA VAL A 11 6.31 -2.95 -16.31
C VAL A 11 5.02 -2.77 -17.13
N ALA A 12 5.13 -2.90 -18.45
CA ALA A 12 3.99 -2.98 -19.35
C ALA A 12 4.37 -3.82 -20.57
N LEU A 13 3.96 -5.09 -20.59
CA LEU A 13 3.72 -5.82 -21.84
C LEU A 13 2.83 -7.03 -21.57
N MET A 14 1.56 -6.92 -21.93
CA MET A 14 0.77 -7.94 -22.63
C MET A 14 -0.70 -7.49 -22.65
N ARG A 15 -1.13 -6.90 -23.77
CA ARG A 15 -2.54 -6.81 -24.18
C ARG A 15 -2.70 -7.71 -25.40
N GLY A 16 -3.40 -8.82 -25.22
CA GLY A 16 -4.05 -9.54 -26.31
C GLY A 16 -5.56 -9.35 -26.15
N VAL A 17 -6.22 -8.79 -27.15
CA VAL A 17 -7.68 -8.76 -27.24
C VAL A 17 -8.05 -9.26 -28.64
N GLY A 18 -8.65 -10.45 -28.67
CA GLY A 18 -9.28 -11.03 -29.86
C GLY A 18 -10.73 -10.57 -29.96
N CYS A 19 -11.18 -10.34 -31.20
CA CYS A 19 -12.57 -10.14 -31.57
C CYS A 19 -13.32 -11.48 -31.53
N HIS A 20 -14.59 -11.51 -31.09
CA HIS A 20 -15.59 -12.32 -31.76
C HIS A 20 -17.02 -11.84 -31.50
N HIS A 21 -17.83 -12.16 -32.52
CA HIS A 21 -19.14 -11.64 -32.91
C HIS A 21 -20.28 -12.50 -32.31
N GLY A 22 -21.39 -11.84 -31.96
CA GLY A 22 -22.77 -12.36 -32.04
C GLY A 22 -23.21 -13.50 -31.09
N HIS A 23 -24.26 -13.26 -30.29
CA HIS A 23 -25.59 -13.83 -30.55
C HIS A 23 -26.63 -13.25 -29.59
N ARG A 24 -27.72 -12.74 -30.16
CA ARG A 24 -28.98 -12.41 -29.49
C ARG A 24 -29.65 -13.74 -29.12
N ALA A 25 -29.95 -13.94 -27.84
CA ALA A 25 -30.80 -15.02 -27.35
C ALA A 25 -31.85 -14.41 -26.43
N ASP A 26 -33.08 -14.42 -26.92
CA ASP A 26 -34.28 -14.06 -26.18
C ASP A 26 -34.53 -15.13 -25.12
N ALA A 27 -34.25 -14.80 -23.85
CA ALA A 27 -34.58 -15.64 -22.70
C ALA A 27 -35.75 -15.02 -21.94
N MET A 28 -36.89 -15.64 -22.21
CA MET A 28 -38.20 -15.54 -21.57
C MET A 28 -38.11 -15.36 -20.04
N ALA A 29 -38.89 -14.41 -19.54
CA ALA A 29 -38.97 -13.98 -18.15
C ALA A 29 -39.33 -15.11 -17.18
N THR A 30 -38.40 -15.44 -16.30
CA THR A 30 -38.69 -15.96 -14.96
C THR A 30 -38.20 -14.91 -13.99
N ALA A 31 -39.12 -14.28 -13.26
CA ALA A 31 -38.78 -13.30 -12.24
C ALA A 31 -37.77 -13.94 -11.27
N PRO A 32 -36.57 -13.36 -11.09
CA PRO A 32 -35.62 -13.89 -10.13
C PRO A 32 -36.30 -13.88 -8.75
N PRO A 33 -36.07 -14.90 -7.91
CA PRO A 33 -36.54 -14.85 -6.52
C PRO A 33 -36.07 -13.53 -5.91
N PRO A 34 -36.87 -12.88 -5.04
CA PRO A 34 -36.46 -11.62 -4.44
C PRO A 34 -35.06 -11.82 -3.87
N LEU A 35 -34.08 -11.11 -4.44
CA LEU A 35 -32.71 -11.11 -3.96
C LEU A 35 -32.83 -10.75 -2.49
N ASN A 36 -32.62 -11.75 -1.63
CA ASN A 36 -32.67 -11.60 -0.20
C ASN A 36 -31.66 -10.50 0.12
N PHE A 37 -32.16 -9.28 0.31
CA PHE A 37 -31.34 -8.11 0.60
C PHE A 37 -30.75 -8.43 1.96
N ARG A 38 -29.49 -8.86 1.96
CA ARG A 38 -28.75 -9.20 3.18
C ARG A 38 -27.95 -7.96 3.54
N PRO A 39 -28.54 -7.00 4.28
CA PRO A 39 -27.87 -5.74 4.62
C PRO A 39 -26.55 -5.94 5.37
N HIS A 40 -26.32 -7.12 5.96
CA HIS A 40 -25.07 -7.47 6.63
C HIS A 40 -23.88 -7.77 5.69
N LEU A 41 -24.10 -7.94 4.38
CA LEU A 41 -23.02 -8.18 3.39
C LEU A 41 -22.54 -6.90 2.70
N HIS A 42 -23.28 -5.80 2.80
CA HIS A 42 -22.85 -4.51 2.26
C HIS A 42 -22.02 -3.77 3.29
N ALA A 43 -20.83 -3.34 2.87
CA ALA A 43 -20.00 -2.50 3.71
C ALA A 43 -20.64 -1.11 3.87
N PRO A 44 -20.85 -0.65 5.11
CA PRO A 44 -21.49 0.64 5.37
C PRO A 44 -20.62 1.78 4.84
N ALA A 45 -21.25 2.88 4.46
CA ALA A 45 -20.51 4.09 4.16
C ALA A 45 -19.68 4.51 5.39
N LEU A 46 -18.39 4.76 5.19
CA LEU A 46 -17.45 5.07 6.27
C LEU A 46 -16.44 6.12 5.83
N GLY A 47 -16.00 6.93 6.79
CA GLY A 47 -14.82 7.77 6.68
C GLY A 47 -13.79 7.32 7.71
N PHE A 48 -12.62 6.91 7.25
CA PHE A 48 -11.51 6.48 8.09
C PHE A 48 -10.38 7.51 8.02
N VAL A 49 -9.93 8.01 9.16
CA VAL A 49 -8.83 8.97 9.20
C VAL A 49 -7.49 8.22 9.15
N LEU A 50 -6.74 8.46 8.07
CA LEU A 50 -5.38 7.96 7.89
C LEU A 50 -4.39 8.95 8.48
N THR A 51 -3.81 8.57 9.61
CA THR A 51 -2.69 9.28 10.24
C THR A 51 -1.38 8.57 9.95
N ARG A 52 -0.27 9.29 10.03
CA ARG A 52 1.05 8.69 9.86
C ARG A 52 1.32 7.70 11.01
N SER A 53 1.61 6.44 10.66
CA SER A 53 1.88 5.40 11.65
C SER A 53 3.18 5.65 12.40
N ARG A 54 3.09 5.81 13.73
CA ARG A 54 4.26 5.88 14.64
C ARG A 54 4.88 4.50 14.86
N ARG A 55 4.08 3.42 14.80
CA ARG A 55 4.58 2.05 14.96
C ARG A 55 5.48 1.65 13.80
N LEU A 56 5.08 1.96 12.57
CA LEU A 56 5.87 1.73 11.37
C LEU A 56 7.19 2.52 11.44
N ALA A 57 7.15 3.77 11.89
CA ALA A 57 8.35 4.57 12.13
C ALA A 57 9.30 3.88 13.13
N GLY A 58 8.75 3.39 14.24
CA GLY A 58 9.51 2.65 15.25
C GLY A 58 10.10 1.35 14.70
N MET A 59 9.33 0.57 13.94
CA MET A 59 9.82 -0.65 13.29
C MET A 59 10.96 -0.36 12.31
N LEU A 60 10.82 0.68 11.47
CA LEU A 60 11.88 1.10 10.55
C LEU A 60 13.13 1.57 11.30
N ALA A 61 12.98 2.31 12.39
CA ALA A 61 14.10 2.75 13.22
C ALA A 61 14.82 1.56 13.89
N VAL A 62 14.07 0.60 14.45
CA VAL A 62 14.63 -0.62 15.06
C VAL A 62 15.35 -1.47 14.00
N LEU A 63 14.75 -1.65 12.82
CA LEU A 63 15.37 -2.39 11.72
C LEU A 63 16.65 -1.70 11.22
N SER A 64 16.64 -0.37 11.07
CA SER A 64 17.82 0.41 10.69
C SER A 64 18.93 0.32 11.75
N ALA A 65 18.57 0.39 13.04
CA ALA A 65 19.51 0.22 14.15
C ALA A 65 20.10 -1.20 14.21
N LEU A 66 19.28 -2.23 13.98
CA LEU A 66 19.74 -3.62 13.90
C LEU A 66 20.70 -3.81 12.73
N GLN A 67 20.40 -3.26 11.55
CA GLN A 67 21.31 -3.29 10.40
C GLN A 67 22.65 -2.62 10.70
N LEU A 68 22.61 -1.46 11.35
CA LEU A 68 23.83 -0.75 11.76
C LEU A 68 24.63 -1.58 12.78
N MET A 69 23.96 -2.18 13.78
CA MET A 69 24.60 -3.03 14.77
C MET A 69 25.27 -4.25 14.12
N LEU A 70 24.60 -4.90 13.17
CA LEU A 70 25.15 -6.03 12.42
C LEU A 70 26.36 -5.62 11.57
N LEU A 71 26.29 -4.45 10.92
CA LEU A 71 27.39 -3.89 10.13
C LEU A 71 28.61 -3.57 11.00
N LEU A 72 28.40 -2.94 12.17
CA LEU A 72 29.45 -2.64 13.13
C LEU A 72 30.03 -3.91 13.77
N GLY A 73 29.18 -4.89 14.09
CA GLY A 73 29.61 -6.19 14.61
C GLY A 73 30.45 -6.98 13.60
N TRP A 74 30.00 -7.00 12.33
CA TRP A 74 30.79 -7.55 11.23
C TRP A 74 32.14 -6.85 11.10
N TRP A 75 32.15 -5.51 11.12
CA TRP A 75 33.38 -4.72 11.05
C TRP A 75 34.34 -4.99 12.22
N ALA A 76 33.84 -5.02 13.46
CA ALA A 76 34.64 -5.29 14.65
C ALA A 76 35.24 -6.71 14.64
N SER A 77 34.47 -7.69 14.15
CA SER A 77 34.97 -9.06 13.97
C SER A 77 36.10 -9.11 12.94
N ALA A 78 35.99 -8.38 11.83
CA ALA A 78 37.03 -8.33 10.80
C ALA A 78 38.31 -7.65 11.30
N ALA A 79 38.18 -6.56 12.07
CA ALA A 79 39.31 -5.84 12.65
C ALA A 79 40.08 -6.65 13.71
N SER A 80 39.44 -7.66 14.31
CA SER A 80 40.07 -8.53 15.31
C SER A 80 41.08 -9.52 14.73
N TYR A 81 41.00 -9.81 13.42
CA TYR A 81 41.86 -10.81 12.75
C TYR A 81 42.96 -10.20 11.87
N ALA A 82 42.89 -8.93 11.50
CA ALA A 82 43.87 -8.30 10.60
C ALA A 82 43.98 -6.77 10.81
N LEU A 83 45.17 -6.21 10.56
CA LEU A 83 45.36 -4.75 10.53
C LEU A 83 44.48 -4.14 9.41
N PRO A 84 43.84 -2.98 9.67
CA PRO A 84 43.05 -2.31 8.64
C PRO A 84 43.93 -1.90 7.46
N SER A 85 43.58 -2.38 6.26
CA SER A 85 44.14 -1.91 4.99
C SER A 85 43.24 -0.83 4.37
N ASP A 86 43.77 0.00 3.47
CA ASP A 86 42.98 1.03 2.77
C ASP A 86 41.74 0.44 2.06
N ALA A 87 41.87 -0.78 1.52
CA ALA A 87 40.77 -1.51 0.90
C ALA A 87 39.67 -1.90 1.90
N SER A 88 40.01 -2.16 3.17
CA SER A 88 39.04 -2.46 4.22
C SER A 88 38.25 -1.21 4.65
N MET A 89 38.92 -0.05 4.72
CA MET A 89 38.28 1.24 4.97
C MET A 89 37.28 1.62 3.89
N LEU A 90 37.65 1.42 2.62
CA LEU A 90 36.74 1.67 1.49
C LEU A 90 35.49 0.78 1.56
N LYS A 91 35.64 -0.51 1.91
CA LYS A 91 34.49 -1.41 2.08
C LYS A 91 33.54 -0.96 3.19
N LEU A 92 34.08 -0.54 4.33
CA LEU A 92 33.28 0.01 5.43
C LEU A 92 32.53 1.27 4.97
N LEU A 93 33.22 2.19 4.28
CA LEU A 93 32.60 3.42 3.77
C LEU A 93 31.46 3.10 2.79
N CYS A 94 31.67 2.21 1.83
CA CYS A 94 30.63 1.78 0.91
C CYS A 94 29.43 1.15 1.63
N ALA A 95 29.68 0.31 2.64
CA ALA A 95 28.62 -0.32 3.42
C ALA A 95 27.81 0.72 4.23
N LEU A 96 28.48 1.70 4.84
CA LEU A 96 27.83 2.80 5.57
C LEU A 96 27.01 3.70 4.64
N VAL A 97 27.53 4.03 3.46
CA VAL A 97 26.79 4.80 2.44
C VAL A 97 25.56 4.02 1.97
N ALA A 98 25.70 2.73 1.69
CA ALA A 98 24.57 1.88 1.31
C ALA A 98 23.51 1.81 2.42
N TRP A 99 23.93 1.67 3.68
CA TRP A 99 23.03 1.69 4.84
C TRP A 99 22.31 3.03 5.00
N LEU A 100 23.02 4.16 4.84
CA LEU A 100 22.43 5.50 4.89
C LEU A 100 21.40 5.71 3.79
N LEU A 101 21.70 5.29 2.56
CA LEU A 101 20.77 5.40 1.44
C LEU A 101 19.53 4.53 1.65
N ALA A 102 19.70 3.29 2.08
CA ALA A 102 18.58 2.39 2.37
C ALA A 102 17.69 2.94 3.50
N SER A 103 18.29 3.37 4.60
CA SER A 103 17.57 3.97 5.74
C SER A 103 16.89 5.28 5.36
N GLY A 104 17.57 6.13 4.58
CA GLY A 104 17.06 7.39 4.08
C GLY A 104 15.88 7.20 3.13
N CYS A 105 15.94 6.25 2.20
CA CYS A 105 14.82 5.90 1.30
C CYS A 105 13.61 5.38 2.09
N ALA A 106 13.83 4.50 3.06
CA ALA A 106 12.76 3.98 3.91
C ALA A 106 12.09 5.10 4.73
N TRP A 107 12.90 6.00 5.31
CA TRP A 107 12.41 7.14 6.06
C TRP A 107 11.69 8.14 5.17
N HIS A 108 12.22 8.41 3.99
CA HIS A 108 11.60 9.28 2.99
C HIS A 108 10.24 8.73 2.56
N TRP A 109 10.14 7.44 2.25
CA TRP A 109 8.89 6.76 1.92
C TRP A 109 7.87 6.84 3.07
N TRP A 110 8.31 6.67 4.32
CA TRP A 110 7.43 6.86 5.48
C TRP A 110 6.97 8.32 5.63
N HIS A 111 7.84 9.30 5.34
CA HIS A 111 7.51 10.71 5.42
C HIS A 111 6.55 11.17 4.31
N THR A 112 6.68 10.60 3.11
CA THR A 112 5.83 10.88 1.93
C THR A 112 4.59 9.98 1.86
N SER A 113 4.43 9.07 2.82
CA SER A 113 3.21 8.27 2.97
C SER A 113 1.99 9.17 3.09
N TRP A 114 0.89 8.73 2.49
CA TRP A 114 -0.34 9.50 2.38
C TRP A 114 -0.94 9.78 3.76
N GLN A 115 -1.48 10.98 3.95
CA GLN A 115 -2.16 11.44 5.16
C GLN A 115 -3.47 12.11 4.76
N GLY A 116 -4.58 11.82 5.44
CA GLY A 116 -5.90 12.30 5.02
C GLY A 116 -7.02 11.36 5.44
N GLY A 117 -8.21 11.53 4.86
CA GLY A 117 -9.36 10.65 5.06
C GLY A 117 -9.54 9.67 3.91
N LEU A 118 -9.77 8.40 4.22
CA LEU A 118 -10.24 7.41 3.26
C LEU A 118 -11.75 7.27 3.43
N ARG A 119 -12.52 7.57 2.38
CA ARG A 119 -13.99 7.48 2.40
C ARG A 119 -14.45 6.37 1.46
N TRP A 120 -15.41 5.59 1.93
CA TRP A 120 -16.15 4.60 1.15
C TRP A 120 -17.63 4.97 1.22
N ASP A 121 -18.29 5.09 0.08
CA ASP A 121 -19.70 5.45 -0.02
C ASP A 121 -20.63 4.26 -0.29
N GLY A 122 -20.07 3.05 -0.45
CA GLY A 122 -20.78 1.84 -0.85
C GLY A 122 -20.49 1.39 -2.28
N LEU A 123 -19.92 2.25 -3.13
CA LEU A 123 -19.63 1.99 -4.54
C LEU A 123 -18.17 2.31 -4.91
N GLN A 124 -17.68 3.47 -4.47
CA GLN A 124 -16.39 4.03 -4.84
C GLN A 124 -15.57 4.40 -3.60
N TRP A 125 -14.26 4.32 -3.79
CA TRP A 125 -13.29 4.76 -2.80
C TRP A 125 -12.85 6.16 -3.14
N GLU A 126 -12.79 7.00 -2.11
CA GLU A 126 -12.38 8.38 -2.23
C GLU A 126 -11.30 8.70 -1.22
N TRP A 127 -10.31 9.45 -1.68
CA TRP A 127 -9.29 10.04 -0.85
C TRP A 127 -9.63 11.50 -0.58
N LEU A 128 -9.82 11.86 0.69
CA LEU A 128 -9.90 13.24 1.15
C LEU A 128 -8.50 13.67 1.64
N PRO A 129 -7.73 14.43 0.84
CA PRO A 129 -6.53 15.04 1.35
C PRO A 129 -6.86 16.02 2.50
N PRO A 130 -5.90 16.33 3.39
CA PRO A 130 -6.13 17.25 4.52
C PRO A 130 -6.59 18.64 4.04
N GLU A 131 -6.10 19.03 2.87
CA GLU A 131 -6.51 20.23 2.15
C GLU A 131 -6.85 19.84 0.70
N GLY A 132 -8.04 20.19 0.24
CA GLY A 132 -8.44 20.01 -1.16
C GLY A 132 -9.74 19.23 -1.36
N ARG A 133 -9.92 18.75 -2.60
CA ARG A 133 -11.12 18.02 -3.03
C ARG A 133 -10.91 16.52 -2.89
N ALA A 134 -12.02 15.80 -2.68
CA ALA A 134 -12.03 14.35 -2.71
C ALA A 134 -11.55 13.85 -4.08
N LEU A 135 -10.68 12.84 -4.08
CA LEU A 135 -10.12 12.24 -5.27
C LEU A 135 -10.54 10.78 -5.34
N LEU A 136 -11.04 10.33 -6.48
CA LEU A 136 -11.47 8.94 -6.65
C LEU A 136 -10.25 8.00 -6.66
N LEU A 137 -10.39 6.86 -6.01
CA LEU A 137 -9.39 5.81 -5.93
C LEU A 137 -9.84 4.56 -6.69
N THR A 138 -8.88 3.81 -7.20
CA THR A 138 -9.12 2.43 -7.63
C THR A 138 -9.44 1.56 -6.42
N PRO A 139 -10.12 0.42 -6.63
CA PRO A 139 -10.40 -0.53 -5.58
C PRO A 139 -9.12 -0.87 -4.80
N PRO A 140 -9.11 -0.73 -3.47
CA PRO A 140 -7.98 -1.09 -2.63
C PRO A 140 -7.77 -2.61 -2.64
N VAL A 141 -6.53 -3.03 -2.88
CA VAL A 141 -6.11 -4.43 -2.80
C VAL A 141 -5.32 -4.66 -1.52
N VAL A 142 -5.74 -5.61 -0.70
CA VAL A 142 -5.02 -5.97 0.52
C VAL A 142 -3.71 -6.65 0.17
N ARG A 143 -2.60 -6.15 0.72
CA ARG A 143 -1.28 -6.77 0.60
C ARG A 143 -0.83 -7.44 1.89
N LEU A 144 -1.21 -6.89 3.04
CA LEU A 144 -0.90 -7.45 4.35
C LEU A 144 -2.02 -7.13 5.34
N ASP A 145 -2.51 -8.12 6.07
CA ASP A 145 -3.44 -7.95 7.19
C ASP A 145 -2.85 -8.60 8.44
N LEU A 146 -2.53 -7.78 9.45
CA LEU A 146 -2.04 -8.23 10.77
C LEU A 146 -3.09 -7.99 11.88
N GLN A 147 -4.38 -7.99 11.52
CA GLN A 147 -5.56 -7.75 12.35
C GLN A 147 -5.70 -6.34 12.92
N SER A 148 -4.62 -5.79 13.49
CA SER A 148 -4.54 -4.43 14.06
C SER A 148 -3.90 -3.40 13.12
N THR A 149 -3.28 -3.88 12.04
CA THR A 149 -2.71 -3.07 10.96
C THR A 149 -3.03 -3.70 9.62
N LEU A 150 -3.26 -2.86 8.60
CA LEU A 150 -3.65 -3.28 7.26
C LEU A 150 -2.83 -2.47 6.25
N LEU A 151 -2.07 -3.16 5.40
CA LEU A 151 -1.40 -2.57 4.25
C LEU A 151 -2.24 -2.82 2.99
N VAL A 152 -2.58 -1.73 2.34
CA VAL A 152 -3.39 -1.75 1.12
C VAL A 152 -2.66 -1.03 0.00
N GLN A 153 -2.77 -1.59 -1.20
CA GLN A 153 -2.36 -0.95 -2.43
C GLN A 153 -3.59 -0.37 -3.12
N THR A 154 -3.54 0.90 -3.47
CA THR A 154 -4.56 1.58 -4.27
C THR A 154 -3.87 2.54 -5.23
N ARG A 155 -4.62 3.19 -6.11
CA ARG A 155 -4.12 4.15 -7.07
C ARG A 155 -5.16 5.25 -7.22
N LEU A 156 -4.70 6.48 -7.39
CA LEU A 156 -5.62 7.57 -7.78
C LEU A 156 -6.15 7.32 -9.18
N LEU A 157 -7.45 7.45 -9.41
CA LEU A 157 -8.00 7.37 -10.75
C LEU A 157 -7.32 8.41 -11.67
N GLY A 158 -6.68 7.92 -12.73
CA GLY A 158 -5.87 8.73 -13.66
C GLY A 158 -4.37 8.81 -13.33
N ALA A 159 -3.92 8.32 -12.18
CA ALA A 159 -2.49 8.20 -11.88
C ALA A 159 -1.85 6.96 -12.50
N SER A 160 -0.55 7.02 -12.78
CA SER A 160 0.21 5.87 -13.31
C SER A 160 0.85 5.01 -12.22
N SER A 161 1.08 5.57 -11.03
CA SER A 161 1.76 4.91 -9.92
C SER A 161 0.77 4.41 -8.86
N ASP A 162 1.09 3.26 -8.28
CA ASP A 162 0.37 2.74 -7.14
C ASP A 162 0.85 3.40 -5.84
N SER A 163 -0.09 3.54 -4.91
CA SER A 163 0.10 4.09 -3.58
C SER A 163 -0.14 2.99 -2.54
N PHE A 164 0.76 2.94 -1.57
CA PHE A 164 0.64 2.04 -0.42
C PHE A 164 0.11 2.81 0.78
N LEU A 165 -0.99 2.33 1.35
CA LEU A 165 -1.66 2.90 2.52
C LEU A 165 -1.46 1.97 3.71
N TRP A 166 -0.75 2.45 4.73
CA TRP A 166 -0.58 1.75 6.00
C TRP A 166 -1.63 2.24 6.99
N MET A 167 -2.63 1.41 7.27
CA MET A 167 -3.73 1.71 8.18
C MET A 167 -3.54 1.02 9.53
N GLU A 168 -3.86 1.72 10.61
CA GLU A 168 -3.79 1.18 11.96
C GLU A 168 -5.13 1.31 12.69
N GLN A 169 -5.52 0.25 13.40
CA GLN A 169 -6.74 0.25 14.22
C GLN A 169 -6.76 1.39 15.25
N ARG A 170 -5.61 1.82 15.77
CA ARG A 170 -5.53 2.89 16.77
C ARG A 170 -5.90 4.27 16.22
N ALA A 171 -5.82 4.49 14.91
CA ALA A 171 -6.17 5.77 14.30
C ALA A 171 -7.67 6.03 14.37
N ASP A 172 -8.47 4.99 14.15
CA ASP A 172 -9.93 5.03 14.29
C ASP A 172 -10.46 3.62 14.62
N PRO A 173 -10.51 3.26 15.92
CA PRO A 173 -10.89 1.92 16.34
C PRO A 173 -12.38 1.64 16.11
N LEU A 174 -13.22 2.69 16.07
CA LEU A 174 -14.67 2.56 15.89
C LEU A 174 -14.99 2.11 14.46
N ASN A 175 -14.34 2.73 13.47
CA ASN A 175 -14.57 2.40 12.06
C ASN A 175 -13.67 1.28 11.54
N TRP A 176 -12.75 0.74 12.35
CA TRP A 176 -11.79 -0.30 11.93
C TRP A 176 -12.46 -1.56 11.35
N LEU A 177 -13.49 -2.09 12.02
CA LEU A 177 -14.17 -3.30 11.55
C LEU A 177 -14.97 -3.02 10.27
N ALA A 178 -15.60 -1.85 10.18
CA ALA A 178 -16.30 -1.41 8.97
C ALA A 178 -15.34 -1.26 7.79
N LEU A 179 -14.16 -0.69 8.02
CA LEU A 179 -13.10 -0.54 7.02
C LEU A 179 -12.64 -1.91 6.50
N ARG A 180 -12.33 -2.86 7.40
CA ARG A 180 -11.94 -4.22 6.98
C ARG A 180 -13.05 -4.86 6.14
N ARG A 181 -14.31 -4.74 6.57
CA ARG A 181 -15.45 -5.24 5.79
C ARG A 181 -15.53 -4.60 4.40
N ALA A 182 -15.35 -3.28 4.30
CA ALA A 182 -15.36 -2.56 3.02
C ALA A 182 -14.26 -3.00 2.06
N VAL A 183 -13.06 -3.21 2.58
CA VAL A 183 -11.92 -3.65 1.77
C VAL A 183 -12.11 -5.11 1.32
N TYR A 184 -12.63 -5.99 2.19
CA TYR A 184 -12.85 -7.40 1.85
C TYR A 184 -14.11 -7.69 1.05
N SER A 185 -15.21 -6.95 1.24
CA SER A 185 -16.47 -7.19 0.54
C SER A 185 -16.34 -7.02 -0.97
N ARG A 186 -15.40 -6.18 -1.42
CA ARG A 186 -15.12 -5.94 -2.84
C ARG A 186 -14.21 -7.01 -3.47
N ALA A 187 -13.39 -7.69 -2.68
CA ALA A 187 -12.50 -8.75 -3.17
C ALA A 187 -13.26 -9.99 -3.69
N VAL A 188 -14.54 -10.15 -3.32
CA VAL A 188 -15.39 -11.26 -3.80
C VAL A 188 -15.75 -11.11 -5.29
N GLY A 189 -15.60 -9.93 -5.89
CA GLY A 189 -15.89 -9.70 -7.31
C GLY A 189 -14.82 -10.20 -8.28
N GLU A 190 -13.57 -10.38 -7.85
CA GLU A 190 -12.48 -10.86 -8.74
C GLU A 190 -12.31 -12.38 -8.73
N LEU A 191 -12.79 -13.06 -7.68
CA LEU A 191 -12.72 -14.53 -7.57
C LEU A 191 -13.78 -15.25 -8.41
N SER A 192 -14.71 -14.54 -9.06
CA SER A 192 -15.68 -15.15 -10.00
C SER A 192 -15.29 -15.00 -11.48
N VAL A 193 -14.08 -14.52 -11.77
CA VAL A 193 -13.55 -14.35 -13.15
C VAL A 193 -12.21 -15.06 -13.30
N ARG A 194 -12.13 -16.31 -12.81
CA ARG A 194 -11.10 -17.27 -13.21
C ARG A 194 -11.75 -18.56 -13.66
#